data_AF-A0A452ZC44-F1
#
_entry.id   AF-A0A452ZC44-F1
#
_cell.length_a   1.000
_cell.length_b   1.000
_cell.length_c   1.000
_cell.angle_alpha   90.00
_cell.angle_beta   90.00
_cell.angle_gamma   90.00
#
_symmetry.space_group_name_H-M   'P 1'
#
loop_
_entity.id
_entity.type
_entity.pdbx_description
1 polymer ?
#
loop_
_entity_poly.entity_id
_entity_poly.type
_entity_poly.pdbx_seq_one_letter_code
_entity_poly.pdbx_strand_id
1 'polypeptide(L)'
;FLYIFRASDQPVALFGRTFSDRETLLGLVVASIVAFFFTPVASLIISGMLVGGAIVAAHGAFRMPEDLFLDDADAASGNSAAQGLLSFLGAPGSRV
;
A
#
# COMPACT_ATOMS: atom_id res chain seq x y z
N PHE A 1 5.91 16.82 -16.72
CA PHE A 1 7.34 16.70 -17.05
C PHE A 1 7.62 17.03 -18.53
N LEU A 2 6.87 16.47 -19.49
CA LEU A 2 7.07 16.67 -20.93
C LEU A 2 7.00 18.13 -21.42
N TYR A 3 6.22 18.99 -20.74
CA TYR A 3 6.10 20.41 -21.10
C TYR A 3 7.41 21.20 -20.94
N ILE A 4 8.30 20.82 -20.02
CA ILE A 4 9.57 21.54 -19.75
C ILE A 4 10.64 21.23 -20.83
N PHE A 5 10.55 20.07 -21.51
CA PHE A 5 11.44 19.70 -22.61
C PHE A 5 11.00 20.26 -23.97
N ARG A 6 9.91 21.02 -24.01
CA ARG A 6 9.44 21.66 -25.22
C ARG A 6 10.28 22.92 -25.52
N ALA A 7 10.80 23.01 -26.74
CA ALA A 7 11.34 24.26 -27.25
C ALA A 7 10.20 25.30 -27.38
N SER A 8 10.29 26.41 -26.67
CA SER A 8 9.23 27.45 -26.60
C SER A 8 8.88 28.08 -27.94
N ASP A 9 9.75 27.97 -28.95
CA ASP A 9 9.63 28.66 -30.25
C ASP A 9 8.71 27.97 -31.28
N GLN A 10 8.19 26.76 -31.00
CA GLN A 10 7.30 26.06 -31.95
C GLN A 10 5.97 25.64 -31.32
N PRO A 11 4.82 26.18 -31.80
CA PRO A 11 3.51 25.71 -31.39
C PRO A 11 3.29 24.28 -31.90
N VAL A 12 2.71 23.42 -31.05
CA VAL A 12 2.42 22.03 -31.42
C VAL A 12 1.33 22.05 -32.48
N ALA A 13 1.71 21.71 -33.71
CA ALA A 13 0.78 21.57 -34.82
C ALA A 13 0.43 20.09 -35.01
N LEU A 14 -0.85 19.74 -34.84
CA LEU A 14 -1.37 18.42 -35.17
C LEU A 14 -2.39 18.58 -36.30
N PHE A 15 -2.29 17.75 -37.35
CA PHE A 15 -3.21 17.79 -38.50
C PHE A 15 -3.34 19.17 -39.20
N GLY A 16 -2.29 20.00 -39.17
CA GLY A 16 -2.30 21.33 -39.79
C GLY A 16 -2.98 22.43 -38.97
N ARG A 17 -3.40 22.16 -37.73
CA ARG A 17 -3.83 23.18 -36.77
C ARG A 17 -2.81 23.38 -35.66
N THR A 18 -2.49 24.64 -35.37
CA THR A 18 -1.65 25.05 -34.24
C THR A 18 -2.48 25.02 -32.96
N PHE A 19 -2.08 24.21 -31.98
CA PHE A 19 -2.71 24.16 -30.67
C PHE A 19 -2.10 25.22 -29.75
N SER A 20 -2.96 25.84 -28.94
CA SER A 20 -2.52 26.79 -27.93
C SER A 20 -1.72 26.07 -26.85
N ASP A 21 -0.90 26.84 -26.16
CA ASP A 21 -0.04 26.41 -25.08
C ASP A 21 -0.80 25.67 -23.97
N ARG A 22 -1.98 26.18 -23.62
CA ARG A 22 -2.88 25.59 -22.60
C ARG A 22 -3.48 24.25 -23.04
N GLU A 23 -3.84 24.12 -24.31
CA GLU A 23 -4.43 22.90 -24.86
C GLU A 23 -3.39 21.78 -24.92
N THR A 24 -2.18 22.13 -25.35
CA THR A 24 -1.02 21.22 -25.36
C THR A 24 -0.67 20.75 -23.96
N LEU A 25 -0.62 21.69 -23.00
CA LEU A 25 -0.34 21.39 -21.59
C LEU A 25 -1.41 20.46 -21.00
N LEU A 26 -2.70 20.74 -21.24
CA LEU A 26 -3.80 19.89 -20.80
C LEU A 26 -3.70 18.49 -21.42
N GLY A 27 -3.45 18.40 -22.73
CA GLY A 27 -3.29 17.13 -23.44
C GLY A 27 -2.13 16.29 -22.89
N LEU A 28 -0.98 16.91 -22.61
CA LEU A 28 0.19 16.24 -22.02
C LEU A 28 -0.08 15.72 -20.60
N VAL A 29 -0.86 16.46 -19.81
CA VAL A 29 -1.27 16.03 -18.46
C VAL A 29 -2.19 14.82 -18.55
N VAL A 30 -3.25 14.90 -19.37
CA VAL A 30 -4.18 13.80 -19.58
C VAL A 30 -3.47 12.56 -20.11
N ALA A 31 -2.59 12.72 -21.11
CA ALA A 31 -1.80 11.62 -21.66
C ALA A 31 -0.89 10.98 -20.61
N SER A 32 -0.30 11.76 -19.71
CA SER A 32 0.51 11.25 -18.60
C SER A 32 -0.32 10.44 -17.60
N ILE A 33 -1.53 10.91 -17.28
CA ILE A 33 -2.48 10.19 -16.42
C ILE A 33 -2.87 8.87 -17.08
N VAL A 34 -3.26 8.89 -18.34
CA VAL A 34 -3.61 7.68 -19.11
C VAL A 34 -2.42 6.72 -19.16
N ALA A 35 -1.22 7.20 -19.45
CA ALA A 35 -0.01 6.38 -19.45
C ALA A 35 0.25 5.74 -18.08
N PHE A 36 0.03 6.45 -16.98
CA PHE A 36 0.14 5.88 -15.63
C PHE A 36 -0.84 4.74 -15.39
N PHE A 37 -2.08 4.87 -15.86
CA PHE A 37 -3.09 3.80 -15.78
C PHE A 37 -2.81 2.62 -16.73
N PHE A 38 -2.22 2.89 -17.91
CA PHE A 38 -1.86 1.86 -18.90
C PHE A 38 -0.50 1.21 -18.62
N THR A 39 0.32 1.80 -17.76
CA THR A 39 1.55 1.18 -17.27
C THR A 39 1.14 0.14 -16.21
N PRO A 40 1.70 -1.09 -16.22
CA PRO A 40 1.29 -2.23 -15.38
C PRO A 40 1.45 -2.04 -13.85
N VAL A 41 1.58 -0.80 -13.37
CA VAL A 41 1.74 -0.41 -11.97
C VAL A 41 0.73 -1.11 -11.06
N ALA A 42 -0.54 -1.14 -11.43
CA ALA A 42 -1.56 -1.83 -10.62
C ALA A 42 -1.27 -3.34 -10.51
N SER A 43 -0.98 -4.01 -11.63
CA SER A 43 -0.61 -5.44 -11.62
C SER A 43 0.71 -5.70 -10.88
N LEU A 44 1.66 -4.78 -10.93
CA LEU A 44 2.95 -4.88 -10.22
C LEU A 44 2.77 -4.74 -8.70
N ILE A 45 1.90 -3.83 -8.24
CA ILE A 45 1.60 -3.66 -6.81
C ILE A 45 0.93 -4.92 -6.26
N ILE A 46 -0.09 -5.43 -6.96
CA ILE A 46 -0.84 -6.63 -6.54
C ILE A 46 0.07 -7.86 -6.55
N SER A 47 0.85 -8.05 -7.62
CA SER A 47 1.82 -9.15 -7.73
C SER A 47 2.90 -9.06 -6.65
N GLY A 48 3.45 -7.87 -6.40
CA GLY A 48 4.44 -7.65 -5.35
C GLY A 48 3.91 -7.96 -3.95
N MET A 49 2.67 -7.57 -3.65
CA MET A 49 2.01 -7.87 -2.38
C MET A 49 1.75 -9.38 -2.21
N LEU A 50 1.32 -10.07 -3.26
CA LEU A 50 1.13 -11.53 -3.26
C LEU A 50 2.44 -12.27 -3.04
N VAL A 51 3.48 -11.92 -3.80
CA VAL A 51 4.81 -12.56 -3.69
C VAL A 51 5.41 -12.30 -2.31
N GLY A 52 5.36 -11.05 -1.82
CA GLY A 52 5.82 -10.70 -0.48
C GLY A 52 5.05 -11.46 0.61
N GLY A 53 3.72 -11.51 0.50
CA GLY A 53 2.87 -12.27 1.42
C GLY A 53 3.18 -13.77 1.42
N ALA A 54 3.41 -14.36 0.25
CA ALA A 54 3.80 -15.77 0.12
C ALA A 54 5.15 -16.05 0.78
N ILE A 55 6.14 -15.16 0.64
CA ILE A 55 7.45 -15.29 1.29
C ILE A 55 7.30 -15.20 2.81
N VAL A 56 6.54 -14.24 3.34
CA VAL A 56 6.30 -14.09 4.78
C VAL A 56 5.57 -15.31 5.33
N ALA A 57 4.55 -15.83 4.63
CA ALA A 57 3.83 -17.03 5.02
C ALA A 57 4.73 -18.27 5.02
N ALA A 58 5.56 -18.45 3.99
CA ALA A 58 6.55 -19.53 3.95
C ALA A 58 7.54 -19.41 5.11
N HIS A 59 8.08 -18.21 5.37
CA HIS A 59 8.96 -17.96 6.49
C HIS A 59 8.30 -18.28 7.83
N GLY A 60 7.03 -17.89 8.00
CA GLY A 60 6.23 -18.21 9.19
C GLY A 60 5.91 -19.70 9.33
N ALA A 61 5.75 -20.43 8.23
CA ALA A 61 5.51 -21.87 8.25
C ALA A 61 6.77 -22.69 8.61
N PHE A 62 7.95 -22.22 8.22
CA PHE A 62 9.24 -22.83 8.58
C PHE A 62 9.79 -22.35 9.92
N ARG A 63 9.26 -21.26 10.47
CA ARG A 63 9.44 -20.88 11.87
C ARG A 63 8.77 -21.96 12.72
N MET A 64 9.57 -22.88 13.23
CA MET A 64 9.16 -23.77 14.32
C MET A 64 8.75 -22.85 15.49
N PRO A 65 7.50 -22.89 15.97
CA PRO A 65 7.17 -22.29 17.24
C PRO A 65 7.71 -23.26 18.31
N GLU A 66 8.93 -23.03 18.76
CA GLU A 66 9.56 -23.86 19.80
C GLU A 66 8.77 -23.90 21.12
N ASP A 67 7.73 -23.08 21.30
CA ASP A 67 6.83 -23.10 22.46
C ASP A 67 5.36 -22.74 22.13
N LEU A 68 4.66 -23.59 21.38
CA LEU A 68 3.18 -23.65 21.44
C LEU A 68 2.73 -24.85 22.28
N PHE A 69 3.49 -25.15 23.35
CA PHE A 69 3.13 -26.15 24.34
C PHE A 69 1.94 -25.63 25.15
N LEU A 70 0.76 -26.16 24.84
CA LEU A 70 -0.32 -26.31 25.81
C LEU A 70 0.12 -27.36 26.85
N ASP A 71 0.94 -26.98 27.81
CA ASP A 71 1.00 -27.72 29.08
C ASP A 71 -0.09 -27.25 30.07
N ASP A 72 -0.85 -26.22 29.74
CA ASP A 72 -2.01 -25.78 30.51
C ASP A 72 -3.32 -26.04 29.73
N ALA A 73 -3.73 -27.30 29.64
CA ALA A 73 -5.13 -27.64 29.35
C ALA A 73 -6.10 -27.08 30.44
N ASP A 74 -5.58 -26.49 31.52
CA ASP A 74 -6.32 -25.78 32.56
C ASP A 74 -6.49 -24.27 32.31
N ALA A 75 -5.88 -23.69 31.27
CA ALA A 75 -6.04 -22.27 30.91
C ALA A 75 -7.23 -21.98 29.96
N ALA A 76 -8.11 -22.96 29.73
CA ALA A 76 -9.32 -22.82 28.93
C ALA A 76 -10.39 -21.90 29.56
N SER A 77 -10.18 -21.38 30.77
CA SER A 77 -11.11 -20.48 31.46
C SER A 77 -10.73 -19.00 31.25
N GLY A 78 -10.93 -18.52 30.02
CA GLY A 78 -11.25 -17.12 29.72
C GLY A 78 -10.17 -16.09 30.02
N ASN A 79 -9.40 -15.69 29.00
CA ASN A 79 -8.89 -14.32 28.80
C ASN A 79 -7.95 -14.29 27.58
N SER A 80 -8.50 -14.46 26.38
CA SER A 80 -7.75 -14.56 25.13
C SER A 80 -7.34 -13.17 24.62
N ALA A 81 -6.08 -12.80 24.84
CA ALA A 81 -5.33 -11.66 24.26
C ALA A 81 -5.88 -10.23 24.52
N ALA A 82 -7.19 -10.00 24.43
CA ALA A 82 -7.85 -8.73 24.67
C ALA A 82 -7.78 -8.30 26.15
N GLN A 83 -7.88 -9.23 27.10
CA GLN A 83 -7.73 -8.89 28.53
C GLN A 83 -6.30 -8.48 28.93
N GLY A 84 -5.27 -8.95 28.21
CA GLY A 84 -3.88 -8.51 28.43
C GLY A 84 -3.68 -7.04 28.03
N LEU A 85 -4.17 -6.67 26.84
CA LEU A 85 -4.15 -5.30 26.33
C LEU A 85 -4.99 -4.32 27.16
N LEU A 86 -6.08 -4.79 27.77
CA LEU A 86 -7.00 -3.95 28.54
C LEU A 86 -6.73 -3.94 30.05
N SER A 87 -5.75 -4.72 30.53
CA SER A 87 -5.36 -4.77 31.95
C SER A 87 -4.85 -3.43 32.49
N PHE A 88 -4.32 -2.56 31.62
CA PHE A 88 -3.86 -1.21 31.99
C PHE A 88 -5.03 -0.23 32.26
N LEU A 89 -6.25 -0.52 31.78
CA LEU A 89 -7.45 0.28 32.07
C LEU A 89 -8.19 -0.15 33.35
N GLY A 90 -7.69 -1.18 34.07
CA GLY A 90 -8.19 -1.60 35.38
C GLY A 90 -7.81 -0.60 36.49
N ALA A 91 -8.66 0.40 36.67
CA ALA A 91 -8.65 1.52 37.62
C ALA A 91 -7.75 1.46 38.88
N PRO A 92 -7.05 2.57 39.23
CA PRO A 92 -6.53 2.82 40.56
C PRO A 92 -7.66 3.31 41.48
N GLY A 93 -7.82 2.68 42.65
CA GLY A 93 -8.56 3.30 43.76
C GLY A 93 -9.62 2.41 44.39
N SER A 94 -9.22 1.66 45.42
CA SER A 94 -10.01 1.52 46.64
C SER A 94 -9.16 0.78 47.67
N ARG A 95 -8.47 1.53 48.52
CA ARG A 95 -7.99 1.05 49.82
C ARG A 95 -8.41 2.12 50.83
N VAL A 96 -9.60 1.91 51.39
CA VAL A 96 -9.98 2.42 52.72
C VAL A 96 -9.27 1.58 53.76
#